data_AF-A0A1U6HXJ4-F1
#
_entry.id   AF-A0A1U6HXJ4-F1
#
_cell.length_a   1.000
_cell.length_b   1.000
_cell.length_c   1.000
_cell.angle_alpha   90.00
_cell.angle_beta   90.00
_cell.angle_gamma   90.00
#
_symmetry.space_group_name_H-M   'P 1'
#
loop_
_entity.id
_entity.type
_entity.pdbx_description
1 polymer ?
#
loop_
_entity_poly.entity_id
_entity_poly.type
_entity_poly.pdbx_seq_one_letter_code
_entity_poly.pdbx_strand_id
1 'polypeptide(L)'
;MKNSTLIKGTAAIAVGAALLLGGGGTLANWNAEASATPGTIVSGDLNVENKVAGVWTDGLGKDITAQIDAGTYLVVPGDKLTFKQELAVTLSGNKMAAEITTDGIDETSGFLANNVSVSEPVLTVGTAEIKNPLTPTGSTQTVTATITFDFLASTTERDSVNASYDFKDVAFKLTQVNSTGDGLS
;
A
#
# COMPACT_ATOMS: atom_id res chain seq x y z
N MET A 1 71.28 91.25 17.46
CA MET A 1 72.01 89.99 17.16
C MET A 1 71.07 88.82 17.33
N LYS A 2 71.03 87.97 16.29
CA LYS A 2 70.53 86.57 16.22
C LYS A 2 69.01 86.31 16.11
N ASN A 3 68.69 85.81 14.90
CA ASN A 3 67.45 85.27 14.35
C ASN A 3 67.00 83.94 15.01
N SER A 4 65.72 83.58 14.82
CA SER A 4 65.22 82.21 14.57
C SER A 4 63.67 82.25 14.47
N THR A 5 63.05 82.40 13.30
CA THR A 5 62.66 81.37 12.30
C THR A 5 61.61 80.35 12.79
N LEU A 6 60.36 80.59 12.38
CA LEU A 6 59.34 79.66 11.85
C LEU A 6 59.33 78.18 12.32
N ILE A 7 58.23 77.75 12.94
CA ILE A 7 57.71 76.37 12.89
C ILE A 7 56.18 76.47 12.66
N LYS A 8 55.75 76.53 11.39
CA LYS A 8 54.95 75.51 10.68
C LYS A 8 54.37 74.38 11.56
N GLY A 9 53.04 74.23 11.49
CA GLY A 9 52.39 72.92 11.56
C GLY A 9 51.57 72.66 12.82
N THR A 10 50.30 73.06 12.78
CA THR A 10 49.27 72.28 13.46
C THR A 10 48.12 72.12 12.48
N ALA A 11 48.35 71.20 11.55
CA ALA A 11 47.34 70.70 10.65
C ALA A 11 46.24 70.01 11.46
N ALA A 12 45.00 70.42 11.20
CA ALA A 12 43.80 69.59 11.13
C ALA A 12 43.87 68.20 11.82
N ILE A 13 43.78 68.16 13.15
CA ILE A 13 43.33 66.96 13.89
C ILE A 13 42.22 67.41 14.84
N ALA A 14 41.12 67.90 14.28
CA ALA A 14 39.87 68.09 15.03
C ALA A 14 38.66 67.54 14.28
N VAL A 15 38.75 67.40 12.96
CA VAL A 15 37.66 66.82 12.15
C VAL A 15 37.73 65.29 12.09
N GLY A 16 38.89 64.67 12.29
CA GLY A 16 39.02 63.20 12.29
C GLY A 16 38.35 62.51 13.48
N ALA A 17 38.32 63.15 14.66
CA ALA A 17 37.62 62.61 15.84
C ALA A 17 36.11 62.90 15.79
N ALA A 18 35.68 64.02 15.22
CA ALA A 18 34.26 64.30 14.99
C ALA A 18 33.65 63.43 13.88
N LEU A 19 34.45 63.00 12.88
CA LEU A 19 34.01 62.03 11.87
C LEU A 19 33.98 60.60 12.43
N LEU A 20 34.87 60.23 13.36
CA LEU A 20 34.80 58.94 14.06
C LEU A 20 33.63 58.84 15.03
N LEU A 21 33.19 59.97 15.60
CA LEU A 21 31.92 60.07 16.33
C LEU A 21 30.69 60.15 15.38
N GLY A 22 30.92 60.30 14.08
CA GLY A 22 29.90 60.46 13.04
C GLY A 22 29.55 59.19 12.25
N GLY A 23 30.00 57.99 12.65
CA GLY A 23 29.62 56.78 11.89
C GLY A 23 30.05 55.41 12.42
N GLY A 24 30.84 55.33 13.50
CA GLY A 24 31.31 54.04 14.05
C GLY A 24 30.44 53.43 15.16
N GLY A 25 29.31 54.06 15.49
CA GLY A 25 28.49 53.75 16.68
C GLY A 25 27.22 52.96 16.45
N THR A 26 26.92 52.58 15.21
CA THR A 26 25.81 51.67 14.94
C THR A 26 26.20 50.74 13.81
N LEU A 27 26.98 49.69 14.13
CA LEU A 27 26.71 48.40 13.50
C LEU A 27 25.29 48.05 13.91
N ALA A 28 24.30 48.62 13.22
CA ALA A 28 22.97 48.09 13.25
C ALA A 28 23.15 46.72 12.59
N ASN A 29 23.40 45.70 13.41
CA ASN A 29 23.37 44.33 13.00
C ASN A 29 21.88 44.03 12.80
N TRP A 30 21.31 44.51 11.68
CA TRP A 30 19.97 44.18 11.21
C TRP A 30 19.95 42.69 10.92
N ASN A 31 19.71 41.90 11.96
CA ASN A 31 19.51 40.47 11.85
C ASN A 31 18.07 40.22 12.28
N ALA A 32 17.32 39.64 11.38
CA ALA A 32 15.99 39.13 11.64
C ALA A 32 16.05 37.62 11.40
N GLU A 33 15.62 36.85 12.40
CA GLU A 33 15.49 35.41 12.32
C GLU A 33 14.01 35.05 12.41
N ALA A 34 13.57 34.14 11.56
CA ALA A 34 12.24 33.57 11.60
C ALA A 34 12.40 32.05 11.64
N SER A 35 12.14 31.48 12.81
CA SER A 35 12.13 30.03 12.97
C SER A 35 10.75 29.48 12.61
N ALA A 36 10.70 28.51 11.70
CA ALA A 36 9.51 27.69 11.50
C ALA A 36 9.62 26.43 12.38
N THR A 37 8.50 25.97 12.91
CA THR A 37 8.39 24.61 13.46
C THR A 37 7.72 23.74 12.40
N PRO A 38 8.48 23.07 11.51
CA PRO A 38 7.87 22.15 10.57
C PRO A 38 7.16 21.02 11.36
N GLY A 39 6.02 20.57 10.83
CA GLY A 39 5.28 19.44 11.39
C GLY A 39 6.01 18.11 11.22
N THR A 40 5.43 17.04 11.75
CA THR A 40 5.95 15.68 11.63
C THR A 40 5.26 14.93 10.50
N ILE A 41 6.01 14.06 9.81
CA ILE A 41 5.49 13.11 8.82
C ILE A 41 5.69 11.70 9.39
N VAL A 42 4.70 10.83 9.24
CA VAL A 42 4.76 9.41 9.64
C VAL A 42 4.46 8.53 8.44
N SER A 43 4.98 7.30 8.43
CA SER A 43 4.69 6.32 7.41
C SER A 43 3.27 5.75 7.55
N GLY A 44 2.71 5.28 6.44
CA GLY A 44 1.48 4.49 6.42
C GLY A 44 1.69 3.04 6.82
N ASP A 45 0.66 2.22 6.60
CA ASP A 45 0.64 0.78 6.88
C ASP A 45 -0.11 0.05 5.74
N LEU A 46 0.35 -1.14 5.41
CA LEU A 46 -0.23 -2.02 4.39
C LEU A 46 -0.11 -3.46 4.87
N ASN A 47 -1.24 -4.04 5.29
CA ASN A 47 -1.26 -5.39 5.85
C ASN A 47 -2.53 -6.16 5.44
N VAL A 48 -2.39 -7.48 5.31
CA VAL A 48 -3.49 -8.42 5.09
C VAL A 48 -3.26 -9.69 5.91
N GLU A 49 -4.27 -10.08 6.67
CA GLU A 49 -4.24 -11.29 7.51
C GLU A 49 -5.52 -12.10 7.34
N ASN A 50 -5.42 -13.43 7.40
CA ASN A 50 -6.60 -14.27 7.48
C ASN A 50 -7.23 -14.14 8.88
N LYS A 51 -8.48 -13.67 8.93
CA LYS A 51 -9.19 -13.47 10.19
C LYS A 51 -9.79 -14.78 10.71
N VAL A 52 -10.20 -15.66 9.81
CA VAL A 52 -10.76 -16.97 10.09
C VAL A 52 -10.18 -18.01 9.12
N ALA A 53 -10.48 -19.29 9.35
CA ALA A 53 -10.20 -20.32 8.35
C ALA A 53 -11.17 -20.15 7.16
N GLY A 54 -10.67 -20.34 5.95
CA GLY A 54 -11.51 -20.30 4.76
C GLY A 54 -12.48 -21.48 4.72
N VAL A 55 -13.63 -21.27 4.07
CA VAL A 55 -14.72 -22.26 3.99
C VAL A 55 -14.95 -22.63 2.53
N TRP A 56 -15.08 -23.93 2.28
CA TRP A 56 -15.45 -24.48 0.98
C TRP A 56 -16.92 -24.88 0.95
N THR A 57 -17.62 -24.50 -0.12
CA THR A 57 -19.01 -24.90 -0.38
C THR A 57 -19.16 -25.49 -1.77
N ASP A 58 -20.07 -26.45 -1.91
CA ASP A 58 -20.47 -26.97 -3.23
C ASP A 58 -21.52 -26.07 -3.91
N GLY A 59 -21.91 -26.41 -5.14
CA GLY A 59 -22.88 -25.66 -5.92
C GLY A 59 -24.29 -25.61 -5.31
N LEU A 60 -24.56 -26.37 -4.25
CA LEU A 60 -25.79 -26.34 -3.47
C LEU A 60 -25.65 -25.54 -2.17
N GLY A 61 -24.47 -24.97 -1.90
CA GLY A 61 -24.15 -24.21 -0.70
C GLY A 61 -23.86 -25.07 0.52
N LYS A 62 -23.64 -26.38 0.35
CA LYS A 62 -23.27 -27.27 1.45
C LYS A 62 -21.80 -27.05 1.80
N ASP A 63 -21.48 -26.92 3.08
CA ASP A 63 -20.09 -26.90 3.56
C ASP A 63 -19.44 -28.27 3.30
N ILE A 64 -18.31 -28.23 2.59
CA ILE A 64 -17.51 -29.39 2.20
C ILE A 64 -16.05 -29.26 2.65
N THR A 65 -15.74 -28.28 3.51
CA THR A 65 -14.37 -27.95 3.96
C THR A 65 -13.65 -29.17 4.49
N ALA A 66 -14.29 -29.95 5.38
CA ALA A 66 -13.70 -31.17 5.92
C ALA A 66 -13.39 -32.23 4.85
N GLN A 67 -14.23 -32.34 3.81
CA GLN A 67 -13.98 -33.28 2.72
C GLN A 67 -12.82 -32.84 1.84
N ILE A 68 -12.67 -31.53 1.60
CA ILE A 68 -11.53 -30.95 0.87
C ILE A 68 -10.24 -31.16 1.65
N ASP A 69 -10.23 -30.83 2.95
CA ASP A 69 -9.06 -31.01 3.82
C ASP A 69 -8.61 -32.47 3.90
N ALA A 70 -9.57 -33.40 3.91
CA ALA A 70 -9.31 -34.84 3.91
C ALA A 70 -8.98 -35.42 2.53
N GLY A 71 -9.09 -34.63 1.44
CA GLY A 71 -8.91 -35.12 0.07
C GLY A 71 -9.94 -36.17 -0.35
N THR A 72 -11.16 -36.11 0.20
CA THR A 72 -12.23 -37.09 -0.01
C THR A 72 -13.38 -36.56 -0.86
N TYR A 73 -13.40 -35.25 -1.15
CA TYR A 73 -14.38 -34.68 -2.07
C TYR A 73 -14.03 -35.09 -3.51
N LEU A 74 -14.98 -35.72 -4.20
CA LEU A 74 -14.81 -36.16 -5.58
C LEU A 74 -15.66 -35.28 -6.49
N VAL A 75 -14.99 -34.39 -7.22
CA VAL A 75 -15.63 -33.54 -8.22
C VAL A 75 -16.02 -34.34 -9.46
N VAL A 76 -17.09 -33.92 -10.12
CA VAL A 76 -17.47 -34.37 -11.47
C VAL A 76 -17.57 -33.18 -12.42
N PRO A 77 -17.47 -33.40 -13.74
CA PRO A 77 -17.77 -32.35 -14.72
C PRO A 77 -19.16 -31.73 -14.47
N GLY A 78 -19.20 -30.41 -14.35
CA GLY A 78 -20.37 -29.60 -14.00
C GLY A 78 -20.39 -29.13 -12.54
N ASP A 79 -19.50 -29.63 -11.67
CA ASP A 79 -19.42 -29.18 -10.29
C ASP A 79 -18.89 -27.74 -10.19
N LYS A 80 -19.45 -27.00 -9.25
CA LYS A 80 -18.99 -25.66 -8.88
C LYS A 80 -18.64 -25.65 -7.41
N LEU A 81 -17.42 -25.25 -7.09
CA LEU A 81 -16.97 -25.09 -5.71
C LEU A 81 -16.69 -23.61 -5.44
N THR A 82 -17.01 -23.16 -4.24
CA THR A 82 -16.76 -21.79 -3.81
C THR A 82 -15.91 -21.78 -2.55
N PHE A 83 -14.80 -21.04 -2.59
CA PHE A 83 -13.94 -20.77 -1.44
C PHE A 83 -14.20 -19.35 -0.94
N LYS A 84 -14.47 -19.22 0.36
CA LYS A 84 -14.71 -17.94 1.03
C LYS A 84 -13.72 -17.74 2.15
N GLN A 85 -13.08 -16.57 2.19
CA GLN A 85 -12.10 -16.19 3.21
C GLN A 85 -12.39 -14.80 3.75
N GLU A 86 -12.35 -14.61 5.08
CA GLU A 86 -12.38 -13.26 5.67
C GLU A 86 -10.95 -12.78 5.94
N LEU A 87 -10.64 -11.62 5.38
CA LEU A 87 -9.35 -10.95 5.47
C LEU A 87 -9.47 -9.72 6.37
N ALA A 88 -8.57 -9.58 7.34
CA ALA A 88 -8.32 -8.34 8.04
C ALA A 88 -7.35 -7.50 7.20
N VAL A 89 -7.85 -6.41 6.62
CA VAL A 89 -7.12 -5.58 5.65
C VAL A 89 -6.86 -4.21 6.27
N THR A 90 -5.59 -3.82 6.37
CA THR A 90 -5.17 -2.51 6.88
C THR A 90 -4.51 -1.72 5.76
N LEU A 91 -5.09 -0.58 5.40
CA LEU A 91 -4.50 0.41 4.51
C LEU A 91 -4.47 1.76 5.21
N SER A 92 -3.27 2.33 5.37
CA SER A 92 -3.06 3.68 5.89
C SER A 92 -2.05 4.42 5.03
N GLY A 93 -2.33 5.70 4.75
CA GLY A 93 -1.48 6.59 3.96
C GLY A 93 -2.28 7.47 3.02
N ASN A 94 -1.92 8.75 2.92
CA ASN A 94 -2.71 9.75 2.19
C ASN A 94 -2.87 9.50 0.69
N LYS A 95 -2.00 8.66 0.11
CA LYS A 95 -1.99 8.29 -1.32
C LYS A 95 -1.99 6.77 -1.51
N MET A 96 -2.33 6.01 -0.47
CA MET A 96 -2.29 4.56 -0.53
C MET A 96 -3.45 4.02 -1.38
N ALA A 97 -3.14 3.07 -2.25
CA ALA A 97 -4.10 2.22 -2.92
C ALA A 97 -3.51 0.80 -3.02
N ALA A 98 -4.33 -0.24 -2.91
CA ALA A 98 -3.84 -1.61 -3.02
C ALA A 98 -4.89 -2.55 -3.62
N GLU A 99 -4.42 -3.59 -4.30
CA GLU A 99 -5.26 -4.62 -4.88
C GLU A 99 -5.12 -5.92 -4.10
N ILE A 100 -6.26 -6.59 -3.87
CA ILE A 100 -6.26 -7.98 -3.40
C ILE A 100 -6.35 -8.89 -4.63
N THR A 101 -5.35 -9.72 -4.84
CA THR A 101 -5.33 -10.76 -5.87
C THR A 101 -5.24 -12.14 -5.22
N THR A 102 -5.59 -13.17 -5.97
CA THR A 102 -5.30 -14.56 -5.61
C THR A 102 -3.88 -14.93 -6.02
N ASP A 103 -3.30 -15.88 -5.29
CA ASP A 103 -2.01 -16.49 -5.59
C ASP A 103 -2.11 -18.00 -5.31
N GLY A 104 -1.20 -18.78 -5.91
CA GLY A 104 -1.06 -20.22 -5.67
C GLY A 104 -2.17 -21.12 -6.23
N ILE A 105 -3.04 -20.60 -7.09
CA ILE A 105 -4.11 -21.37 -7.75
C ILE A 105 -4.33 -20.94 -9.21
N ASP A 106 -4.48 -21.93 -10.08
CA ASP A 106 -4.80 -21.76 -11.49
C ASP A 106 -5.52 -22.99 -12.08
N GLU A 107 -5.98 -22.91 -13.32
CA GLU A 107 -6.65 -24.01 -14.01
C GLU A 107 -5.77 -25.26 -14.25
N THR A 108 -4.45 -25.15 -14.05
CA THR A 108 -3.47 -26.22 -14.26
C THR A 108 -2.97 -26.90 -12.98
N SER A 109 -3.61 -26.62 -11.84
CA SER A 109 -3.22 -27.11 -10.51
C SER A 109 -3.57 -28.59 -10.29
N GLY A 110 -3.13 -29.46 -11.21
CA GLY A 110 -3.33 -30.91 -11.20
C GLY A 110 -4.39 -31.42 -12.19
N PHE A 111 -5.26 -30.54 -12.68
CA PHE A 111 -6.22 -30.83 -13.75
C PHE A 111 -5.72 -30.28 -15.10
N LEU A 112 -6.35 -30.70 -16.20
CA LEU A 112 -6.12 -30.06 -17.50
C LEU A 112 -6.81 -28.70 -17.54
N ALA A 113 -6.13 -27.69 -18.10
CA ALA A 113 -6.61 -26.30 -18.16
C ALA A 113 -8.00 -26.12 -18.82
N ASN A 114 -8.37 -27.01 -19.75
CA ASN A 114 -9.67 -26.98 -20.43
C ASN A 114 -10.81 -27.65 -19.64
N ASN A 115 -10.53 -28.15 -18.43
CA ASN A 115 -11.49 -28.81 -17.56
C ASN A 115 -11.84 -28.01 -16.31
N VAL A 116 -11.08 -26.96 -15.99
CA VAL A 116 -11.32 -26.13 -14.81
C VAL A 116 -11.22 -24.67 -15.21
N SER A 117 -12.10 -23.84 -14.66
CA SER A 117 -11.96 -22.39 -14.69
C SER A 117 -11.96 -21.88 -13.27
N VAL A 118 -11.07 -20.93 -12.98
CA VAL A 118 -10.98 -20.28 -11.66
C VAL A 118 -11.29 -18.79 -11.84
N SER A 119 -12.20 -18.27 -11.02
CA SER A 119 -12.58 -16.86 -11.09
C SER A 119 -11.57 -15.96 -10.39
N GLU A 120 -11.49 -14.71 -10.82
CA GLU A 120 -10.97 -13.63 -9.98
C GLU A 120 -11.76 -13.54 -8.65
N PRO A 121 -11.15 -13.04 -7.56
CA PRO A 121 -11.83 -12.93 -6.28
C PRO A 121 -12.89 -11.84 -6.31
N VAL A 122 -14.11 -12.19 -5.88
CA VAL A 122 -15.16 -11.21 -5.58
C VAL A 122 -14.97 -10.71 -4.15
N LEU A 123 -14.84 -9.40 -3.99
CA LEU A 123 -14.56 -8.75 -2.70
C LEU A 123 -15.82 -8.09 -2.14
N THR A 124 -16.09 -8.29 -0.85
CA THR A 124 -17.22 -7.64 -0.16
C THR A 124 -16.83 -7.12 1.22
N VAL A 125 -17.50 -6.07 1.69
CA VAL A 125 -17.50 -5.61 3.09
C VAL A 125 -18.92 -5.74 3.61
N GLY A 126 -19.15 -6.64 4.56
CA GLY A 126 -20.50 -7.05 4.94
C GLY A 126 -21.21 -7.70 3.74
N THR A 127 -22.26 -7.07 3.23
CA THR A 127 -23.01 -7.53 2.04
C THR A 127 -22.73 -6.68 0.80
N ALA A 128 -21.93 -5.61 0.93
CA ALA A 128 -21.66 -4.70 -0.17
C ALA A 128 -20.43 -5.16 -0.94
N GLU A 129 -20.56 -5.29 -2.26
CA GLU A 129 -19.42 -5.57 -3.14
C GLU A 129 -18.51 -4.34 -3.24
N ILE A 130 -17.21 -4.58 -3.20
CA ILE A 130 -16.17 -3.57 -3.38
C ILE A 130 -15.26 -4.00 -4.54
N LYS A 131 -14.56 -3.04 -5.15
CA LYS A 131 -13.66 -3.29 -6.28
C LYS A 131 -12.25 -2.86 -5.93
N ASN A 132 -11.28 -3.57 -6.50
CA ASN A 132 -9.91 -3.11 -6.57
C ASN A 132 -9.82 -1.83 -7.45
N PRO A 133 -8.88 -0.92 -7.17
CA PRO A 133 -8.02 -0.90 -5.99
C PRO A 133 -8.77 -0.39 -4.74
N LEU A 134 -8.42 -0.95 -3.58
CA LEU A 134 -8.90 -0.52 -2.27
C LEU A 134 -8.21 0.78 -1.84
N THR A 135 -8.92 1.61 -1.08
CA THR A 135 -8.40 2.86 -0.51
C THR A 135 -8.53 2.88 1.02
N PRO A 136 -7.69 3.65 1.74
CA PRO A 136 -7.73 3.74 3.19
C PRO A 136 -9.11 4.15 3.73
N THR A 137 -9.58 3.41 4.72
CA THR A 137 -10.82 3.71 5.46
C THR A 137 -10.56 4.28 6.86
N GLY A 138 -9.29 4.43 7.24
CA GLY A 138 -8.86 4.94 8.54
C GLY A 138 -8.80 3.89 9.66
N SER A 139 -9.18 2.63 9.39
CA SER A 139 -9.07 1.51 10.31
C SER A 139 -8.93 0.18 9.57
N THR A 140 -8.57 -0.90 10.26
CA THR A 140 -8.60 -2.25 9.68
C THR A 140 -10.02 -2.65 9.33
N GLN A 141 -10.24 -3.05 8.08
CA GLN A 141 -11.54 -3.50 7.58
C GLN A 141 -11.56 -5.02 7.41
N THR A 142 -12.72 -5.64 7.68
CA THR A 142 -12.93 -7.05 7.30
C THR A 142 -13.43 -7.11 5.86
N VAL A 143 -12.61 -7.66 4.96
CA VAL A 143 -12.97 -7.92 3.56
C VAL A 143 -13.20 -9.41 3.40
N THR A 144 -14.35 -9.79 2.87
CA THR A 144 -14.58 -11.16 2.44
C THR A 144 -14.18 -11.30 0.99
N ALA A 145 -13.25 -12.23 0.71
CA ALA A 145 -12.87 -12.61 -0.64
C ALA A 145 -13.50 -13.97 -0.98
N THR A 146 -14.10 -14.07 -2.17
CA THR A 146 -14.79 -15.27 -2.65
C THR A 146 -14.28 -15.67 -4.02
N ILE A 147 -13.84 -16.91 -4.17
CA ILE A 147 -13.34 -17.49 -5.42
C ILE A 147 -14.27 -18.63 -5.84
N THR A 148 -14.56 -18.71 -7.14
CA THR A 148 -15.33 -19.81 -7.72
C THR A 148 -14.44 -20.68 -8.60
N PHE A 149 -14.52 -21.98 -8.38
CA PHE A 149 -13.89 -23.02 -9.20
C PHE A 149 -14.99 -23.73 -9.97
N ASP A 150 -14.91 -23.70 -11.29
CA ASP A 150 -15.86 -24.32 -12.19
C ASP A 150 -15.21 -25.54 -12.85
N PHE A 151 -15.62 -26.74 -12.45
CA PHE A 151 -15.21 -27.98 -13.10
C PHE A 151 -16.10 -28.16 -14.33
N LEU A 152 -15.56 -27.90 -15.51
CA LEU A 152 -16.34 -27.60 -16.70
C LEU A 152 -17.16 -28.82 -17.18
N ALA A 153 -18.46 -28.62 -17.37
CA ALA A 153 -19.35 -29.65 -17.91
C ALA A 153 -18.98 -30.09 -19.35
N SER A 154 -18.17 -29.28 -20.05
CA SER A 154 -17.64 -29.57 -21.38
C SER A 154 -16.44 -30.53 -21.37
N THR A 155 -15.95 -30.96 -20.20
CA THR A 155 -14.89 -31.97 -20.11
C THR A 155 -15.32 -33.26 -20.82
N THR A 156 -14.50 -33.70 -21.77
CA THR A 156 -14.77 -34.86 -22.61
C THR A 156 -13.93 -36.07 -22.23
N GLU A 157 -14.29 -37.23 -22.76
CA GLU A 157 -13.52 -38.47 -22.62
C GLU A 157 -13.28 -38.88 -21.15
N ARG A 158 -12.03 -39.15 -20.80
CA ARG A 158 -11.59 -39.52 -19.44
C ARG A 158 -10.60 -38.51 -18.89
N ASP A 159 -10.66 -37.29 -19.38
CA ASP A 159 -9.72 -36.24 -18.98
C ASP A 159 -9.84 -35.94 -17.48
N SER A 160 -8.68 -35.79 -16.82
CA SER A 160 -8.58 -35.51 -15.37
C SER A 160 -9.29 -36.53 -14.46
N VAL A 161 -9.66 -37.72 -14.96
CA VAL A 161 -10.19 -38.80 -14.11
C VAL A 161 -9.08 -39.30 -13.18
N ASN A 162 -9.41 -39.45 -11.89
CA ASN A 162 -8.46 -39.78 -10.81
C ASN A 162 -7.33 -38.73 -10.63
N ALA A 163 -7.44 -37.56 -11.26
CA ALA A 163 -6.55 -36.45 -10.95
C ALA A 163 -6.92 -35.83 -9.59
N SER A 164 -5.96 -35.18 -8.96
CA SER A 164 -6.17 -34.39 -7.76
C SER A 164 -5.94 -32.94 -8.12
N TYR A 165 -6.93 -32.08 -7.84
CA TYR A 165 -6.73 -30.65 -7.92
C TYR A 165 -6.09 -30.22 -6.60
N ASP A 166 -4.99 -29.47 -6.67
CA ASP A 166 -4.29 -28.98 -5.50
C ASP A 166 -4.76 -27.58 -5.13
N PHE A 167 -5.48 -27.47 -4.02
CA PHE A 167 -5.95 -26.19 -3.48
C PHE A 167 -4.95 -25.56 -2.50
N LYS A 168 -3.86 -26.25 -2.14
CA LYS A 168 -3.12 -26.01 -0.89
C LYS A 168 -2.39 -24.67 -0.81
N ASP A 169 -2.40 -23.88 -1.87
CA ASP A 169 -1.78 -22.57 -1.90
C ASP A 169 -2.76 -21.43 -2.21
N VAL A 170 -4.10 -21.62 -2.08
CA VAL A 170 -5.04 -20.47 -2.22
C VAL A 170 -4.67 -19.40 -1.18
N ALA A 171 -3.99 -18.36 -1.68
CA ALA A 171 -3.54 -17.25 -0.88
C ALA A 171 -4.12 -15.95 -1.45
N PHE A 172 -4.28 -14.97 -0.57
CA PHE A 172 -4.65 -13.61 -0.95
C PHE A 172 -3.47 -12.70 -0.74
N LYS A 173 -3.07 -12.00 -1.80
CA LYS A 173 -1.96 -11.08 -1.79
C LYS A 173 -2.48 -9.66 -1.88
N LEU A 174 -2.05 -8.81 -0.95
CA LEU A 174 -2.32 -7.37 -1.00
C LEU A 174 -1.11 -6.67 -1.62
N THR A 175 -1.29 -6.06 -2.78
CA THR A 175 -0.21 -5.38 -3.51
C THR A 175 -0.52 -3.89 -3.61
N GLN A 176 0.41 -3.04 -3.17
CA GLN A 176 0.30 -1.60 -3.37
C GLN A 176 0.30 -1.27 -4.86
N VAL A 177 -0.59 -0.37 -5.28
CA VAL A 177 -0.64 0.16 -6.64
C VAL A 177 -0.65 1.68 -6.62
N ASN A 178 -0.15 2.27 -7.71
CA ASN A 178 -0.26 3.71 -7.92
C ASN A 178 -1.63 4.03 -8.53
N SER A 179 -2.30 5.05 -8.00
CA SER A 179 -3.54 5.58 -8.56
C SER A 179 -3.23 6.67 -9.57
N THR A 180 -3.99 6.75 -10.67
CA THR A 180 -3.77 7.81 -11.67
C THR A 180 -3.86 9.20 -11.02
N GLY A 181 -2.78 9.99 -11.13
CA GLY A 181 -2.72 11.36 -10.59
C GLY A 181 -2.27 11.46 -9.13
N ASP A 182 -1.81 10.38 -8.50
CA ASP A 182 -1.27 10.40 -7.14
C ASP A 182 0.12 11.07 -7.03
N GLY A 183 0.82 11.25 -8.15
CA GLY A 183 2.16 11.82 -8.19
C GLY A 183 3.22 10.94 -7.51
N LEU A 184 2.97 9.63 -7.44
CA LEU A 184 3.97 8.62 -7.08
C LEU A 184 4.73 8.22 -8.36
N SER A 185 6.06 8.08 -8.24
CA SER A 185 6.96 7.72 -9.34
C SER A 185 7.14 6.22 -9.46
#